data_AF-A0A920GMH6-F1
#
_entry.id   AF-A0A920GMH6-F1
#
_cell.length_a   1.000
_cell.length_b   1.000
_cell.length_c   1.000
_cell.angle_alpha   90.00
_cell.angle_beta   90.00
_cell.angle_gamma   90.00
#
_symmetry.space_group_name_H-M   'P 1'
#
loop_
_entity.id
_entity.type
_entity.pdbx_description
1 polymer ?
#
loop_
_entity_poly.entity_id
_entity_poly.type
_entity_poly.pdbx_seq_one_letter_code
_entity_poly.pdbx_strand_id
1 'polypeptide(L)'
;MLLPGLDLRVLRILRLMRVFKLSHYSTALEDLFSAIWQERRSFAAASYLLLLALILTSSIMFYAESEHQPDKFSSIPNAMYWSLITLTTVGYGDVSPVTSVGKIISIFTAFLGVSIVAMLTGIVASAFSNQMARKRVIYEGELRRALADGEIDDDERRLLDDLKDQFGLSDDQTELLFEQVRKETKLTG
;
A
#
# COMPACT_ATOMS: atom_id res chain seq x y z
N MET A 1 -25.54 32.30 20.67
CA MET A 1 -25.00 31.18 21.46
C MET A 1 -24.89 29.94 20.57
N LEU A 2 -23.81 29.80 19.81
CA LEU A 2 -23.47 28.54 19.12
C LEU A 2 -21.95 28.40 19.27
N LEU A 3 -21.54 27.51 20.18
CA LEU A 3 -20.17 27.00 20.38
C LEU A 3 -19.21 27.82 21.28
N PRO A 4 -19.41 27.83 22.62
CA PRO A 4 -18.39 28.27 23.56
C PRO A 4 -17.40 27.12 23.79
N GLY A 5 -16.22 27.17 23.15
CA GLY A 5 -15.14 26.18 23.38
C GLY A 5 -14.58 25.47 22.15
N LEU A 6 -14.92 25.87 20.92
CA LEU A 6 -14.13 25.53 19.73
C LEU A 6 -12.79 26.30 19.75
N ASP A 7 -12.00 25.76 20.65
CA ASP A 7 -10.64 25.94 21.08
C ASP A 7 -9.69 26.42 19.98
N LEU A 8 -8.91 27.46 20.28
CA LEU A 8 -7.75 27.89 19.51
C LEU A 8 -6.76 26.72 19.23
N ARG A 9 -6.86 25.61 19.99
CA ARG A 9 -6.14 24.34 19.75
C ARG A 9 -6.60 23.60 18.49
N VAL A 10 -7.88 23.57 18.18
CA VAL A 10 -8.39 22.96 16.94
C VAL A 10 -7.89 23.74 15.73
N LEU A 11 -7.85 25.07 15.81
CA LEU A 11 -7.22 25.92 14.78
C LEU A 11 -5.71 25.68 14.63
N ARG A 12 -5.01 25.25 15.70
CA ARG A 12 -3.60 24.86 15.66
C ARG A 12 -3.40 23.50 14.96
N ILE A 13 -4.29 22.54 15.19
CA ILE A 13 -4.29 21.24 14.50
C ILE A 13 -4.65 21.41 13.02
N LEU A 14 -5.58 22.33 12.69
CA LEU A 14 -5.90 22.67 11.30
C LEU A 14 -4.71 23.25 10.53
N ARG A 15 -3.66 23.78 11.19
CA ARG A 15 -2.42 24.15 10.48
C ARG A 15 -1.65 22.93 9.97
N LEU A 16 -1.80 21.75 10.58
CA LEU A 16 -1.25 20.49 10.07
C LEU A 16 -1.98 20.02 8.80
N MET A 17 -3.16 20.55 8.47
CA MET A 17 -3.78 20.36 7.15
C MET A 17 -2.87 20.84 6.01
N ARG A 18 -1.90 21.73 6.28
CA ARG A 18 -0.87 22.10 5.30
C ARG A 18 0.03 20.92 4.91
N VAL A 19 0.20 19.90 5.75
CA VAL A 19 0.93 18.66 5.37
C VAL A 19 0.17 17.92 4.27
N PHE A 20 -1.17 17.94 4.29
CA PHE A 20 -1.97 17.40 3.19
C PHE A 20 -1.80 18.20 1.88
N LYS A 21 -1.39 19.47 1.92
CA LYS A 21 -0.99 20.19 0.68
C LYS A 21 0.29 19.63 0.05
N LEU A 22 1.14 18.93 0.82
CA LEU A 22 2.31 18.22 0.28
C LEU A 22 1.89 17.02 -0.60
N SER A 23 0.68 16.50 -0.39
CA SER A 23 0.07 15.46 -1.25
C SER A 23 -0.06 15.91 -2.71
N HIS A 24 -0.19 17.21 -2.96
CA HIS A 24 -0.41 17.77 -4.29
C HIS A 24 0.91 18.05 -5.04
N TYR A 25 2.06 17.74 -4.44
CA TYR A 25 3.38 17.99 -5.02
C TYR A 25 4.22 16.72 -5.24
N SER A 26 3.74 15.56 -4.78
CA SER A 26 4.43 14.29 -4.96
C SER A 26 3.62 13.39 -5.89
N THR A 27 3.97 13.40 -7.18
CA THR A 27 3.48 12.45 -8.20
C THR A 27 3.57 11.01 -7.70
N ALA A 28 4.58 10.70 -6.88
CA ALA A 28 4.76 9.38 -6.28
C ALA A 28 3.63 8.97 -5.31
N LEU A 29 3.02 9.91 -4.57
CA LEU A 29 1.87 9.61 -3.71
C LEU A 29 0.60 9.38 -4.55
N GLU A 30 0.38 10.17 -5.60
CA GLU A 30 -0.73 9.98 -6.52
C GLU A 30 -0.63 8.64 -7.25
N ASP A 31 0.58 8.26 -7.69
CA ASP A 31 0.87 6.95 -8.27
C ASP A 31 0.59 5.82 -7.28
N LEU A 32 0.99 5.97 -6.01
CA LEU A 32 0.70 4.99 -4.95
C LEU A 32 -0.81 4.84 -4.73
N PHE A 33 -1.54 5.95 -4.59
CA PHE A 33 -3.00 5.92 -4.39
C PHE A 33 -3.72 5.33 -5.61
N SER A 34 -3.30 5.70 -6.83
CA SER A 34 -3.83 5.14 -8.07
C SER A 34 -3.56 3.64 -8.19
N ALA A 35 -2.36 3.19 -7.81
CA ALA A 35 -2.01 1.77 -7.78
C ALA A 35 -2.90 0.98 -6.81
N ILE A 36 -3.08 1.50 -5.58
CA ILE A 36 -3.97 0.89 -4.58
C ILE A 36 -5.42 0.87 -5.07
N TRP A 37 -5.88 1.95 -5.72
CA TRP A 37 -7.24 2.03 -6.24
C TRP A 37 -7.51 1.04 -7.38
N GLN A 38 -6.51 0.81 -8.23
CA GLN A 38 -6.58 -0.21 -9.29
C GLN A 38 -6.60 -1.63 -8.68
N GLU A 39 -5.81 -1.88 -7.65
CA GLU A 39 -5.76 -3.18 -6.94
C GLU A 39 -6.76 -3.27 -5.75
N ARG A 40 -7.81 -2.44 -5.74
CA ARG A 40 -8.76 -2.36 -4.62
C ARG A 40 -9.42 -3.70 -4.28
N ARG A 41 -9.59 -4.59 -5.27
CA ARG A 41 -10.17 -5.92 -5.04
C ARG A 41 -9.23 -6.79 -4.21
N SER A 42 -7.95 -6.81 -4.56
CA SER A 42 -6.90 -7.54 -3.85
C SER A 42 -6.73 -6.99 -2.43
N PHE A 43 -6.69 -5.66 -2.29
CA PHE A 43 -6.59 -5.01 -0.99
C PHE A 43 -7.84 -5.24 -0.11
N ALA A 44 -9.04 -5.19 -0.69
CA ALA A 44 -10.28 -5.49 0.02
C ALA A 44 -10.34 -6.95 0.49
N ALA A 45 -9.88 -7.90 -0.33
CA ALA A 45 -9.79 -9.31 0.05
C ALA A 45 -8.81 -9.52 1.22
N ALA A 46 -7.64 -8.90 1.18
CA ALA A 46 -6.66 -8.95 2.27
C ALA A 46 -7.19 -8.32 3.56
N SER A 47 -7.86 -7.16 3.45
CA SER A 47 -8.49 -6.49 4.60
C SER A 47 -9.63 -7.33 5.19
N TYR A 48 -10.42 -8.00 4.34
CA TYR A 48 -11.46 -8.92 4.78
C TYR A 48 -10.88 -10.12 5.54
N LEU A 49 -9.80 -10.72 5.05
CA LEU A 49 -9.08 -11.79 5.75
C LEU A 49 -8.51 -11.32 7.09
N LEU A 50 -7.97 -10.10 7.16
CA LEU A 50 -7.50 -9.50 8.41
C LEU A 50 -8.64 -9.33 9.42
N LEU A 51 -9.80 -8.81 8.99
CA LEU A 51 -10.97 -8.64 9.86
C LEU A 51 -11.50 -9.99 10.36
N LEU A 52 -11.54 -11.00 9.49
CA LEU A 52 -11.94 -12.35 9.87
C LEU A 52 -10.98 -12.95 10.90
N ALA A 53 -9.67 -12.86 10.64
CA ALA A 53 -8.64 -13.31 11.58
C ALA A 53 -8.73 -12.56 12.92
N LEU A 54 -8.98 -11.26 12.89
CA LEU A 54 -9.15 -10.43 14.07
C LEU A 54 -10.33 -10.95 14.91
N ILE A 55 -11.52 -11.09 14.33
CA ILE A 55 -12.71 -11.54 15.06
C ILE A 55 -12.52 -12.95 15.61
N LEU A 56 -11.97 -13.88 14.80
CA LEU A 56 -11.75 -15.27 15.21
C LEU A 56 -10.76 -15.37 16.37
N THR A 57 -9.57 -14.78 16.21
CA THR A 57 -8.51 -14.85 17.24
C THR A 57 -8.95 -14.15 18.53
N SER A 58 -9.69 -13.04 18.43
CA SER A 58 -10.23 -12.32 19.60
C SER A 58 -11.24 -13.17 20.36
N SER A 59 -12.14 -13.82 19.64
CA SER A 59 -13.18 -14.67 20.23
C SER A 59 -12.56 -15.87 20.93
N ILE A 60 -11.65 -16.58 20.25
CA ILE A 60 -10.95 -17.74 20.80
C ILE A 60 -10.11 -17.34 22.02
N MET A 61 -9.39 -16.21 21.94
CA MET A 61 -8.56 -15.73 23.05
C MET A 61 -9.39 -15.29 24.26
N PHE A 62 -10.52 -14.62 24.03
CA PHE A 62 -11.45 -14.28 25.10
C PHE A 62 -11.90 -15.53 25.86
N TYR A 63 -12.34 -16.58 25.16
CA TYR A 63 -12.74 -17.83 25.83
C TYR A 63 -11.57 -18.55 26.52
N ALA A 64 -10.35 -18.45 26.00
CA ALA A 64 -9.19 -19.09 26.60
C ALA A 64 -8.68 -18.38 27.86
N GLU A 65 -8.79 -17.06 27.95
CA GLU A 65 -8.12 -16.25 28.97
C GLU A 65 -9.07 -15.48 29.90
N SER A 66 -10.35 -15.31 29.56
CA SER A 66 -11.29 -14.49 30.35
C SER A 66 -11.44 -14.92 31.81
N GLU A 67 -11.42 -16.23 32.09
CA GLU A 67 -11.49 -16.74 33.47
C GLU A 67 -10.21 -16.46 34.28
N HIS A 68 -9.06 -16.40 33.62
CA HIS A 68 -7.75 -16.26 34.27
C HIS A 68 -7.28 -14.80 34.32
N GLN A 69 -7.74 -13.97 33.38
CA GLN A 69 -7.36 -12.57 33.23
C GLN A 69 -8.61 -11.71 32.91
N PRO A 70 -9.59 -11.63 33.83
CA PRO A 70 -10.83 -10.91 33.59
C PRO A 70 -10.61 -9.41 33.34
N ASP A 71 -9.56 -8.81 33.92
CA ASP A 71 -9.26 -7.38 33.71
C ASP A 71 -8.78 -7.10 32.27
N LYS A 72 -7.99 -8.00 31.68
CA LYS A 72 -7.40 -7.82 30.35
C LYS A 72 -8.26 -8.37 29.22
N PHE A 73 -8.90 -9.52 29.45
CA PHE A 73 -9.79 -10.20 28.51
C PHE A 73 -11.25 -10.16 29.00
N SER A 74 -11.71 -8.97 29.42
CA SER A 74 -13.09 -8.75 29.95
C SER A 74 -14.19 -8.84 28.89
N SER A 75 -13.86 -8.61 27.62
CA SER A 75 -14.82 -8.64 26.53
C SER A 75 -14.13 -8.96 25.20
N ILE A 76 -14.91 -9.39 24.19
CA ILE A 76 -14.38 -9.62 22.84
C ILE A 76 -13.70 -8.36 22.27
N PRO A 77 -14.26 -7.13 22.37
CA PRO A 77 -13.55 -5.92 21.96
C PRO A 77 -12.21 -5.68 22.65
N ASN A 78 -12.07 -6.04 23.94
CA ASN A 78 -10.79 -5.93 24.64
C ASN A 78 -9.79 -6.99 24.14
N ALA A 79 -10.27 -8.19 23.84
CA ALA A 79 -9.46 -9.21 23.15
C ALA A 79 -9.07 -8.79 21.72
N MET A 80 -9.92 -8.01 21.02
CA MET A 80 -9.61 -7.44 19.71
C MET A 80 -8.41 -6.50 19.73
N TYR A 81 -8.22 -5.74 20.82
CA TYR A 81 -7.01 -4.94 20.97
C TYR A 81 -5.76 -5.82 20.95
N TRP A 82 -5.73 -6.90 21.74
CA TRP A 82 -4.62 -7.87 21.75
C TRP A 82 -4.42 -8.55 20.39
N SER A 83 -5.51 -9.02 19.77
CA SER A 83 -5.44 -9.67 18.46
C SER A 83 -4.95 -8.71 17.38
N LEU A 84 -5.37 -7.43 17.41
CA LEU A 84 -4.96 -6.44 16.43
C LEU A 84 -3.46 -6.16 16.52
N ILE A 85 -2.93 -5.89 17.71
CA ILE A 85 -1.50 -5.63 17.89
C ILE A 85 -0.64 -6.86 17.59
N THR A 86 -1.18 -8.07 17.81
CA THR A 86 -0.47 -9.33 17.52
C THR A 86 -0.48 -9.63 16.01
N LEU A 87 -1.64 -9.53 15.36
CA LEU A 87 -1.78 -9.76 13.91
C LEU A 87 -1.00 -8.74 13.08
N THR A 88 -0.88 -7.50 13.56
CA THR A 88 -0.09 -6.45 12.91
C THR A 88 1.39 -6.47 13.32
N THR A 89 1.82 -7.46 14.12
CA THR A 89 3.21 -7.64 14.58
C THR A 89 3.75 -6.50 15.46
N VAL A 90 2.89 -5.62 15.98
CA VAL A 90 3.28 -4.54 16.90
C VAL A 90 3.66 -5.09 18.27
N GLY A 91 2.80 -5.92 18.87
CA GLY A 91 3.09 -6.67 20.09
C GLY A 91 3.62 -5.84 21.27
N TYR A 92 2.87 -4.84 21.74
CA TYR A 92 3.28 -4.00 22.89
C TYR A 92 3.60 -4.78 24.18
N GLY A 93 2.98 -5.95 24.36
CA GLY A 93 3.22 -6.84 25.50
C GLY A 93 2.48 -6.47 26.79
N ASP A 94 1.69 -5.40 26.77
CA ASP A 94 0.80 -4.96 27.85
C ASP A 94 -0.31 -5.99 28.14
N VAL A 95 -0.85 -6.60 27.09
CA VAL A 95 -1.78 -7.73 27.15
C VAL A 95 -1.12 -8.96 26.53
N SER A 96 -1.14 -10.08 27.24
CA SER A 96 -0.61 -11.35 26.74
C SER A 96 -1.29 -12.53 27.45
N PRO A 97 -1.49 -13.67 26.76
CA PRO A 97 -2.06 -14.86 27.36
C PRO A 97 -1.12 -15.50 28.38
N VAL A 98 -1.67 -15.90 29.52
CA VAL A 98 -0.90 -16.57 30.59
C VAL A 98 -1.11 -18.08 30.59
N THR A 99 -2.26 -18.55 30.08
CA THR A 99 -2.61 -19.97 30.04
C THR A 99 -1.82 -20.72 28.97
N SER A 100 -1.62 -22.02 29.16
CA SER A 100 -0.95 -22.87 28.18
C SER A 100 -1.71 -22.89 26.84
N VAL A 101 -3.04 -22.91 26.89
CA VAL A 101 -3.89 -22.90 25.69
C VAL A 101 -3.81 -21.56 24.97
N GLY A 102 -3.91 -20.44 25.70
CA GLY A 102 -3.76 -19.09 25.16
C GLY A 102 -2.40 -18.86 24.51
N LYS A 103 -1.32 -19.39 25.10
CA LYS A 103 0.03 -19.36 24.50
C LYS A 103 0.08 -20.10 23.16
N ILE A 104 -0.49 -21.30 23.07
CA ILE A 104 -0.56 -22.04 21.80
C ILE A 104 -1.32 -21.22 20.75
N ILE A 105 -2.48 -20.67 21.11
CA ILE A 105 -3.27 -19.81 20.19
C ILE A 105 -2.47 -18.58 19.75
N SER A 106 -1.69 -17.97 20.65
CA SER A 106 -0.86 -16.82 20.32
C SER A 106 0.23 -17.13 19.30
N ILE A 107 0.83 -18.32 19.35
CA ILE A 107 1.82 -18.78 18.36
C ILE A 107 1.18 -18.84 16.97
N PHE A 108 0.02 -19.50 16.85
CA PHE A 108 -0.71 -19.56 15.58
C PHE A 108 -1.16 -18.17 15.09
N THR A 109 -1.62 -17.32 16.01
CA THR A 109 -2.04 -15.94 15.71
C THR A 109 -0.87 -15.11 15.20
N ALA A 110 0.33 -15.28 15.75
CA ALA A 110 1.53 -14.58 15.29
C ALA A 110 1.92 -15.01 13.87
N PHE A 111 1.93 -16.31 13.57
CA PHE A 111 2.17 -16.80 12.20
C PHE A 111 1.14 -16.29 11.19
N LEU A 112 -0.13 -16.27 11.58
CA LEU A 112 -1.21 -15.72 10.77
C LEU A 112 -1.01 -14.21 10.51
N GLY A 113 -0.61 -13.46 11.53
CA GLY A 113 -0.33 -12.04 11.45
C GLY A 113 0.78 -11.72 10.44
N VAL A 114 1.94 -12.37 10.58
CA VAL A 114 3.06 -12.22 9.65
C VAL A 114 2.64 -12.55 8.21
N SER A 115 1.84 -13.61 8.02
CA SER A 115 1.34 -14.01 6.70
C SER A 115 0.44 -12.93 6.06
N ILE A 116 -0.44 -12.32 6.84
CA ILE A 116 -1.35 -11.26 6.36
C ILE A 116 -0.57 -9.98 6.02
N VAL A 117 0.37 -9.56 6.88
CA VAL A 117 1.21 -8.38 6.64
C VAL A 117 2.09 -8.58 5.39
N ALA A 118 2.67 -9.77 5.21
CA ALA A 118 3.42 -10.12 4.01
C ALA A 118 2.54 -10.06 2.75
N MET A 119 1.31 -10.57 2.82
CA MET A 119 0.35 -10.49 1.72
C MET A 119 0.00 -9.04 1.35
N LEU A 120 -0.30 -8.19 2.34
CA LEU A 120 -0.58 -6.77 2.10
C LEU A 120 0.61 -6.06 1.44
N THR A 121 1.82 -6.31 1.93
CA THR A 121 3.05 -5.75 1.36
C THR A 121 3.25 -6.23 -0.08
N GLY A 122 3.02 -7.52 -0.34
CA GLY A 122 3.11 -8.11 -1.68
C GLY A 122 2.09 -7.54 -2.67
N ILE A 123 0.85 -7.29 -2.23
CA ILE A 123 -0.18 -6.65 -3.06
C ILE A 123 0.24 -5.24 -3.45
N VAL A 124 0.73 -4.44 -2.51
CA VAL A 124 1.18 -3.07 -2.80
C VAL A 124 2.39 -3.07 -3.74
N ALA A 125 3.36 -3.95 -3.51
CA ALA A 125 4.53 -4.09 -4.39
C ALA A 125 4.14 -4.51 -5.81
N SER A 126 3.22 -5.48 -5.93
CA SER A 126 2.68 -5.93 -7.22
C SER A 126 1.92 -4.80 -7.93
N ALA A 127 1.07 -4.06 -7.21
CA ALA A 127 0.33 -2.92 -7.74
C ALA A 127 1.26 -1.87 -8.34
N PHE A 128 2.32 -1.50 -7.59
CA PHE A 128 3.32 -0.53 -8.03
C PHE A 128 4.10 -1.03 -9.24
N SER A 129 4.56 -2.28 -9.21
CA SER A 129 5.28 -2.91 -10.33
C SER A 129 4.42 -2.94 -11.60
N ASN A 130 3.14 -3.32 -11.48
CA ASN A 130 2.20 -3.34 -12.59
C ASN A 130 1.92 -1.94 -13.17
N GLN A 131 1.79 -0.91 -12.32
CA GLN A 131 1.69 0.48 -12.80
C GLN A 131 2.92 0.89 -13.61
N MET A 132 4.12 0.62 -13.07
CA MET A 132 5.37 1.00 -13.72
C MET A 132 5.56 0.28 -15.05
N ALA A 133 5.27 -1.03 -15.09
CA ALA A 133 5.29 -1.81 -16.32
C ALA A 133 4.29 -1.27 -17.37
N ARG A 134 3.09 -0.86 -16.95
CA ARG A 134 2.09 -0.26 -17.85
C ARG A 134 2.57 1.08 -18.42
N LYS A 135 3.15 1.95 -17.60
CA LYS A 135 3.77 3.22 -18.05
C LYS A 135 4.86 2.96 -19.10
N ARG A 136 5.73 1.97 -18.85
CA ARG A 136 6.79 1.55 -19.77
C ARG A 136 6.25 1.07 -21.12
N VAL A 137 5.20 0.25 -21.13
CA VAL A 137 4.57 -0.25 -22.37
C VAL A 137 3.96 0.90 -23.18
N ILE A 138 3.32 1.88 -22.54
CA ILE A 138 2.76 3.05 -23.23
C ILE A 138 3.88 3.88 -23.86
N TYR A 139 4.93 4.18 -23.09
CA TYR A 139 6.09 4.93 -23.58
C TYR A 139 6.76 4.22 -24.78
N GLU A 140 6.99 2.91 -24.67
CA GLU A 140 7.57 2.11 -25.76
C GLU A 140 6.70 2.13 -27.02
N GLY A 141 5.37 2.09 -26.87
CA GLY A 141 4.43 2.18 -27.99
C GLY A 141 4.53 3.50 -28.76
N GLU A 142 4.62 4.63 -28.06
CA GLU A 142 4.80 5.93 -28.70
C GLU A 142 6.22 6.08 -29.28
N LEU A 143 7.24 5.56 -28.59
CA LEU A 143 8.61 5.53 -29.09
C LEU A 143 8.75 4.74 -30.40
N ARG A 144 8.06 3.59 -30.50
CA ARG A 144 8.00 2.79 -31.73
C ARG A 144 7.35 3.54 -32.88
N ARG A 145 6.32 4.34 -32.60
CA ARG A 145 5.66 5.18 -33.62
C ARG A 145 6.57 6.28 -34.11
N ALA A 146 7.25 6.99 -33.20
CA ALA A 146 8.20 8.05 -33.52
C ALA A 146 9.46 7.54 -34.25
N LEU A 147 9.76 6.24 -34.17
CA LEU A 147 10.88 5.63 -34.90
C LEU A 147 10.44 4.92 -36.20
N ALA A 148 9.15 4.96 -36.55
CA ALA A 148 8.61 4.18 -37.67
C ALA A 148 9.08 4.70 -39.05
N ASP A 149 9.28 6.00 -39.19
CA ASP A 149 9.82 6.66 -40.39
C ASP A 149 11.34 6.88 -40.33
N GLY A 150 11.96 6.58 -39.18
CA GLY A 150 13.41 6.59 -38.98
C GLY A 150 14.00 7.92 -38.50
N GLU A 151 13.19 8.99 -38.41
CA GLU A 151 13.60 10.31 -37.94
C GLU A 151 12.59 10.81 -36.90
N ILE A 152 13.05 11.11 -35.69
CA ILE A 152 12.17 11.69 -34.66
C ILE A 152 12.07 13.19 -34.89
N ASP A 153 10.86 13.68 -35.16
CA ASP A 153 10.61 15.10 -35.32
C ASP A 153 10.58 15.88 -33.99
N ASP A 154 10.55 17.21 -34.06
CA ASP A 154 10.56 18.07 -32.87
C ASP A 154 9.30 17.92 -31.99
N ASP A 155 8.15 17.58 -32.58
CA ASP A 155 6.88 17.42 -31.87
C ASP A 155 6.80 16.05 -31.18
N GLU A 156 7.28 15.00 -31.84
CA GLU A 156 7.44 13.66 -31.27
C GLU A 156 8.46 13.65 -30.13
N ARG A 157 9.56 14.39 -30.28
CA ARG A 157 10.55 14.54 -29.20
C ARG A 157 9.94 15.18 -27.97
N ARG A 158 9.14 16.23 -28.13
CA ARG A 158 8.42 16.88 -27.02
C ARG A 158 7.42 15.93 -26.36
N LEU A 159 6.68 15.15 -27.15
CA LEU A 159 5.74 14.16 -26.62
C LEU A 159 6.47 13.10 -25.78
N LEU A 160 7.60 12.59 -26.25
CA LEU A 160 8.39 11.61 -25.52
C LEU A 160 8.99 12.20 -24.23
N ASP A 161 9.49 13.44 -24.27
CA ASP A 161 9.99 14.12 -23.08
C ASP A 161 8.86 14.36 -22.06
N ASP A 162 7.67 14.80 -22.51
CA ASP A 162 6.49 14.99 -21.66
C ASP A 162 6.03 13.66 -21.03
N LEU A 163 5.99 12.57 -21.80
CA LEU A 163 5.63 11.23 -21.29
C LEU A 163 6.66 10.70 -20.30
N LYS A 164 7.94 10.92 -20.56
CA LYS A 164 9.04 10.54 -19.66
C LYS A 164 8.90 11.23 -18.31
N ASP A 165 8.67 12.55 -18.31
CA ASP A 165 8.47 13.35 -17.11
C ASP A 165 7.18 12.96 -16.38
N GLN A 166 6.08 12.79 -17.12
CA GLN A 166 4.80 12.38 -16.55
C GLN A 166 4.87 10.99 -15.89
N PHE A 167 5.59 10.05 -16.51
CA PHE A 167 5.72 8.70 -16.00
C PHE A 167 6.84 8.55 -14.97
N GLY A 168 7.70 9.55 -14.83
CA GLY A 168 8.86 9.52 -13.93
C GLY A 168 9.90 8.48 -14.35
N LEU A 169 10.04 8.23 -15.65
CA LEU A 169 11.03 7.29 -16.18
C LEU A 169 12.43 7.89 -16.07
N SER A 170 13.39 7.11 -15.58
CA SER A 170 14.78 7.56 -15.50
C SER A 170 15.43 7.58 -16.88
N ASP A 171 16.39 8.48 -17.08
CA ASP A 171 17.17 8.63 -18.32
C ASP A 171 17.70 7.28 -18.83
N ASP A 172 18.30 6.50 -17.93
CA ASP A 172 18.84 5.16 -18.23
C ASP A 172 17.76 4.21 -18.80
N GLN A 173 16.53 4.23 -18.27
CA GLN A 173 15.46 3.35 -18.74
C GLN A 173 14.96 3.78 -20.11
N THR A 174 14.87 5.08 -20.34
CA THR A 174 14.47 5.66 -21.61
C THR A 174 15.49 5.35 -22.71
N GLU A 175 16.79 5.45 -22.40
CA GLU A 175 17.87 5.14 -23.34
C GLU A 175 17.91 3.64 -23.69
N LEU A 176 17.72 2.75 -22.71
CA LEU A 176 17.60 1.32 -22.96
C LEU A 176 16.40 0.97 -23.86
N LEU A 177 15.24 1.59 -23.63
CA LEU A 177 14.06 1.43 -24.47
C LEU A 177 14.31 1.93 -25.90
N PHE A 178 14.96 3.08 -26.03
CA PHE A 178 15.35 3.65 -27.31
C PHE A 178 16.27 2.73 -28.10
N GLU A 179 17.33 2.22 -27.47
CA GLU A 179 18.22 1.25 -28.09
C GLU A 179 17.51 -0.02 -28.53
N GLN A 180 16.63 -0.56 -27.67
CA GLN A 180 15.90 -1.80 -27.93
C GLN A 180 14.96 -1.62 -29.13
N VAL A 181 14.13 -0.58 -29.13
CA VAL A 181 13.20 -0.30 -30.23
C VAL A 181 13.96 -0.03 -31.53
N ARG A 182 15.03 0.76 -31.50
CA ARG A 182 15.83 1.06 -32.69
C ARG A 182 16.48 -0.19 -33.30
N LYS A 183 16.91 -1.16 -32.47
CA LYS A 183 17.42 -2.46 -32.94
C LYS A 183 16.32 -3.28 -33.61
N GLU A 184 15.12 -3.33 -33.03
CA GLU A 184 13.97 -4.06 -33.58
C GLU A 184 13.51 -3.48 -34.92
N THR A 185 13.36 -2.16 -35.05
CA THR A 185 12.93 -1.51 -36.29
C THR A 185 13.92 -1.73 -37.44
N LYS A 186 15.23 -1.72 -37.16
CA LYS A 186 16.27 -2.02 -38.17
C LYS A 186 16.31 -3.48 -38.64
N LEU A 187 15.72 -4.41 -37.90
CA LEU A 187 15.64 -5.83 -38.26
C LEU A 187 14.39 -6.15 -39.11
N THR A 188 13.42 -5.23 -39.15
CA THR A 188 12.14 -5.43 -39.86
C THR A 188 12.00 -4.65 -41.17
N GLY A 189 12.87 -3.66 -41.43
CA GLY A 189 12.99 -2.94 -42.70
C GLY A 189 14.13 -3.44 -43.56
#